data_AF-A0A7W0XCM8-F1
#
_entry.id   AF-A0A7W0XCM8-F1
#
_cell.length_a   1.000
_cell.length_b   1.000
_cell.length_c   1.000
_cell.angle_alpha   90.00
_cell.angle_beta   90.00
_cell.angle_gamma   90.00
#
_symmetry.space_group_name_H-M   'P 1'
#
loop_
_entity.id
_entity.type
_entity.pdbx_description
1 polymer ?
#
loop_
_entity_poly.entity_id
_entity_poly.type
_entity_poly.pdbx_seq_one_letter_code
_entity_poly.pdbx_strand_id
1 'polypeptide(L)'
;MPAEYLKYNLEQAEKVADEEKLDAEEKSKPKVRFTTLLGAKGLSARHVFVIGMNDGEFPENPKALTDAEACQFIVALTRAKSSCSLISHKFYSKELHRLVNRPSMLFKMIPESMKRTIVLKVKVGKLVRGCGNRAGLKIMRWRDYGAMAC
;
A
#
# COMPACT_ATOMS: atom_id res chain seq x y z
N MET A 1 -15.13 -3.41 -56.73
CA MET A 1 -14.58 -3.19 -55.37
C MET A 1 -13.07 -3.36 -55.45
N PRO A 2 -12.27 -2.29 -55.31
CA PRO A 2 -10.81 -2.37 -55.44
C PRO A 2 -10.21 -3.24 -54.33
N ALA A 3 -9.37 -4.20 -54.71
CA ALA A 3 -8.79 -5.22 -53.83
C ALA A 3 -7.92 -4.64 -52.68
N GLU A 4 -7.44 -3.41 -52.83
CA GLU A 4 -6.73 -2.66 -51.79
C GLU A 4 -7.57 -2.41 -50.54
N TYR A 5 -8.88 -2.21 -50.69
CA TYR A 5 -9.77 -1.88 -49.56
C TYR A 5 -9.98 -3.09 -48.63
N LEU A 6 -9.95 -4.30 -49.19
CA LEU A 6 -10.08 -5.55 -48.42
C LEU A 6 -8.81 -5.86 -47.62
N LYS A 7 -7.63 -5.56 -48.17
CA LYS A 7 -6.35 -5.73 -47.45
C LYS A 7 -6.25 -4.80 -46.24
N TYR A 8 -6.62 -3.54 -46.41
CA TYR A 8 -6.65 -2.58 -45.31
C TYR A 8 -7.55 -3.07 -44.18
N ASN A 9 -8.77 -3.52 -44.48
CA ASN A 9 -9.70 -3.98 -43.46
C ASN A 9 -9.25 -5.27 -42.74
N LEU A 10 -8.57 -6.18 -43.44
CA LEU A 10 -8.01 -7.41 -42.84
C LEU A 10 -6.82 -7.11 -41.92
N GLU A 11 -5.91 -6.23 -42.33
CA GLU A 11 -4.78 -5.79 -41.49
C GLU A 11 -5.23 -5.00 -40.27
N GLN A 12 -6.31 -4.22 -40.39
CA GLN A 12 -6.92 -3.53 -39.25
C GLN A 12 -7.59 -4.53 -38.29
N ALA A 13 -8.22 -5.59 -38.80
CA ALA A 13 -8.84 -6.62 -37.97
C ALA A 13 -7.82 -7.48 -37.20
N GLU A 14 -6.68 -7.83 -37.80
CA GLU A 14 -5.61 -8.56 -37.10
C GLU A 14 -4.98 -7.72 -35.97
N LYS A 15 -4.74 -6.42 -36.20
CA LYS A 15 -4.19 -5.52 -35.16
C LYS A 15 -5.10 -5.39 -33.94
N VAL A 16 -6.42 -5.31 -34.15
CA VAL A 16 -7.40 -5.25 -33.06
C VAL A 16 -7.46 -6.59 -32.31
N ALA A 17 -7.34 -7.72 -33.02
CA ALA A 17 -7.34 -9.04 -32.40
C ALA A 17 -6.08 -9.33 -31.55
N ASP A 18 -4.93 -8.77 -31.92
CA ASP A 18 -3.69 -8.89 -31.14
C ASP A 18 -3.69 -7.99 -29.89
N GLU A 19 -4.28 -6.79 -29.96
CA GLU A 19 -4.48 -5.92 -28.78
C GLU A 19 -5.45 -6.54 -27.76
N GLU A 20 -6.56 -7.12 -28.20
CA GLU A 20 -7.52 -7.78 -27.31
C GLU A 20 -6.93 -9.02 -26.59
N LYS A 21 -5.99 -9.72 -27.22
CA LYS A 21 -5.28 -10.86 -26.62
C LYS A 21 -4.29 -10.42 -25.53
N LEU A 22 -3.59 -9.30 -25.73
CA LEU A 22 -2.69 -8.72 -24.72
C LEU A 22 -3.46 -8.25 -23.47
N ASP A 23 -4.64 -7.66 -23.65
CA ASP A 23 -5.51 -7.20 -22.55
C ASP A 23 -6.10 -8.36 -21.71
N ALA A 24 -6.31 -9.53 -22.32
CA ALA A 24 -6.80 -10.71 -21.62
C ALA A 24 -5.74 -11.34 -20.71
N GLU A 25 -4.47 -11.36 -21.12
CA GLU A 25 -3.36 -11.87 -20.32
C GLU A 25 -3.00 -10.93 -19.15
N GLU A 26 -3.09 -9.60 -19.35
CA GLU A 26 -2.84 -8.62 -18.29
C GLU A 26 -3.88 -8.66 -17.15
N LYS A 27 -5.14 -9.00 -17.45
CA LYS A 27 -6.20 -9.14 -16.44
C LYS A 27 -5.94 -10.27 -15.43
N SER A 28 -5.07 -11.23 -15.76
CA SER A 28 -4.74 -12.34 -14.86
C SER A 28 -3.73 -11.95 -13.76
N LYS A 29 -2.97 -10.86 -13.95
CA LYS A 29 -1.90 -10.47 -13.02
C LYS A 29 -2.43 -9.48 -11.98
N PRO A 30 -2.07 -9.64 -10.69
CA PRO A 30 -2.49 -8.69 -9.65
C PRO A 30 -1.84 -7.32 -9.91
N LYS A 31 -2.65 -6.33 -10.30
CA LYS A 31 -2.20 -4.96 -10.55
C LYS A 31 -2.06 -4.20 -9.22
N VAL A 32 -0.81 -3.90 -8.85
CA VAL A 32 -0.50 -3.07 -7.68
C VAL A 32 -0.47 -1.61 -8.10
N ARG A 33 -1.28 -0.76 -7.45
CA ARG A 33 -1.26 0.69 -7.65
C ARG A 33 -0.53 1.37 -6.51
N PHE A 34 0.45 2.20 -6.85
CA PHE A 34 1.13 3.09 -5.92
C PHE A 34 0.58 4.50 -6.08
N THR A 35 0.28 5.16 -4.97
CA THR A 35 -0.19 6.54 -4.95
C THR A 35 0.17 7.18 -3.62
N THR A 36 0.12 8.51 -3.56
CA THR A 36 0.28 9.26 -2.31
C THR A 36 -1.01 9.22 -1.49
N LEU A 37 -0.95 9.59 -0.21
CA LEU A 37 -2.14 9.62 0.65
C LEU A 37 -3.22 10.57 0.11
N LEU A 38 -2.81 11.70 -0.47
CA LEU A 38 -3.71 12.65 -1.12
C LEU A 38 -4.26 12.11 -2.44
N GLY A 39 -3.41 11.49 -3.27
CA GLY A 39 -3.82 10.86 -4.53
C GLY A 39 -4.70 9.62 -4.34
N ALA A 40 -4.77 9.08 -3.13
CA ALA A 40 -5.67 7.99 -2.78
C ALA A 40 -7.12 8.45 -2.58
N LYS A 41 -7.38 9.76 -2.46
CA LYS A 41 -8.74 10.29 -2.27
C LYS A 41 -9.66 9.85 -3.41
N GLY A 42 -10.81 9.28 -3.07
CA GLY A 42 -11.77 8.75 -4.05
C GLY A 42 -11.46 7.34 -4.57
N LEU A 43 -10.26 6.80 -4.31
CA LEU A 43 -9.95 5.40 -4.58
C LEU A 43 -10.49 4.51 -3.44
N SER A 44 -10.64 3.21 -3.69
CA SER A 44 -10.86 2.22 -2.63
C SER A 44 -10.27 0.90 -3.06
N ALA A 45 -9.70 0.16 -2.11
CA ALA A 45 -9.10 -1.14 -2.39
C ALA A 45 -9.41 -2.13 -1.26
N ARG A 46 -9.42 -3.42 -1.60
CA ARG A 46 -9.64 -4.48 -0.61
C ARG A 46 -8.46 -4.58 0.36
N HIS A 47 -7.25 -4.47 -0.16
CA HIS A 47 -6.00 -4.46 0.61
C HIS A 47 -5.25 -3.16 0.37
N VAL A 48 -4.97 -2.43 1.45
CA VAL A 48 -4.20 -1.17 1.40
C VAL A 48 -2.94 -1.34 2.23
N PHE A 49 -1.82 -0.91 1.68
CA PHE A 49 -0.54 -0.88 2.36
C PHE A 49 -0.09 0.57 2.49
N VAL A 50 0.00 1.05 3.71
CA VAL A 50 0.51 2.40 4.01
C VAL A 50 1.93 2.24 4.52
N ILE A 51 2.88 2.82 3.79
CA ILE A 51 4.31 2.70 4.05
C ILE A 51 4.83 4.04 4.56
N GLY A 52 5.90 4.02 5.36
CA GLY A 52 6.55 5.25 5.83
C GLY A 52 5.91 5.84 7.08
N MET A 53 5.26 5.01 7.90
CA MET A 53 4.66 5.44 9.17
C MET A 53 5.75 5.58 10.25
N ASN A 54 6.59 6.60 10.15
CA ASN A 54 7.65 6.89 11.11
C ASN A 54 7.59 8.34 11.57
N ASP A 55 7.96 8.58 12.83
CA ASP A 55 8.13 9.95 13.34
C ASP A 55 9.26 10.67 12.58
N GLY A 56 8.98 11.86 12.07
CA GLY A 56 9.90 12.65 11.24
C GLY A 56 9.73 12.45 9.73
N GLU A 57 9.00 11.41 9.30
CA GLU A 57 8.55 11.24 7.91
C GLU A 57 7.05 11.49 7.79
N PHE A 58 6.26 10.85 8.66
CA PHE A 58 4.81 10.99 8.71
C PHE A 58 4.30 10.59 10.11
N PRO A 59 3.98 11.55 10.99
CA PRO A 59 3.99 13.00 10.78
C PRO A 59 5.40 13.62 10.76
N GLU A 60 5.53 14.78 10.12
CA GLU A 60 6.81 15.50 10.01
C GLU A 60 7.30 15.97 11.40
N ASN A 61 6.38 16.45 12.24
CA ASN A 61 6.66 16.76 13.63
C ASN A 61 5.81 15.91 14.58
N PRO A 62 6.41 14.95 15.32
CA PRO A 62 5.65 14.06 16.20
C PRO A 62 5.01 14.77 17.40
N LYS A 63 5.47 15.97 17.76
CA LYS A 63 4.90 16.75 18.87
C LYS A 63 3.74 17.65 18.45
N ALA A 64 3.63 17.95 17.16
CA ALA A 64 2.65 18.87 16.61
C ALA A 64 2.02 18.23 15.37
N LEU A 65 1.08 17.31 15.60
CA LEU A 65 0.29 16.71 14.54
C LEU A 65 -0.66 17.75 13.96
N THR A 66 -0.54 18.04 12.67
CA THR A 66 -1.47 18.95 11.99
C THR A 66 -2.76 18.22 11.61
N ASP A 67 -3.88 18.95 11.58
CA ASP A 67 -5.17 18.40 11.14
C ASP A 67 -5.11 17.84 9.72
N ALA A 68 -4.27 18.43 8.86
CA ALA A 68 -4.03 17.95 7.51
C ALA A 68 -3.41 16.55 7.49
N GLU A 69 -2.37 16.30 8.29
CA GLU A 69 -1.72 14.98 8.42
C GLU A 69 -2.69 13.95 9.05
N ALA A 70 -3.44 14.36 10.07
CA ALA A 70 -4.48 13.51 10.67
C ALA A 70 -5.54 13.12 9.63
N CYS A 71 -6.02 14.08 8.83
CA CYS A 71 -6.96 13.81 7.74
C CYS A 71 -6.37 12.88 6.68
N GLN A 72 -5.10 13.07 6.30
CA GLN A 72 -4.43 12.17 5.35
C GLN A 72 -4.34 10.74 5.88
N PHE A 73 -4.07 10.59 7.19
CA PHE A 73 -4.07 9.28 7.85
C PHE A 73 -5.46 8.64 7.85
N ILE A 74 -6.51 9.41 8.16
CA ILE A 74 -7.90 8.94 8.12
C ILE A 74 -8.30 8.54 6.69
N VAL A 75 -7.91 9.33 5.68
CA VAL A 75 -8.14 8.99 4.27
C VAL A 75 -7.53 7.61 3.97
N ALA A 76 -6.28 7.38 4.36
CA ALA A 76 -5.59 6.11 4.13
C ALA A 76 -6.27 4.91 4.80
N LEU A 77 -6.78 5.09 6.03
CA LEU A 77 -7.55 4.05 6.73
C LEU A 77 -8.89 3.77 6.05
N THR A 78 -9.64 4.82 5.70
CA THR A 78 -10.95 4.69 5.03
C THR A 78 -10.86 4.16 3.59
N ARG A 79 -9.66 4.09 3.00
CA ARG A 79 -9.46 3.47 1.68
C ARG A 79 -9.51 1.95 1.72
N ALA A 80 -9.29 1.34 2.88
CA ALA A 80 -9.24 -0.11 3.03
C ALA A 80 -10.63 -0.68 3.31
N LYS A 81 -11.06 -1.65 2.49
CA LYS A 81 -12.34 -2.36 2.67
C LYS A 81 -12.23 -3.70 3.41
N SER A 82 -11.06 -4.35 3.41
CA SER A 82 -10.87 -5.69 4.00
C SER A 82 -9.63 -5.79 4.91
N SER A 83 -8.54 -5.13 4.54
CA SER A 83 -7.38 -5.05 5.43
C SER A 83 -6.51 -3.85 5.12
N CYS A 84 -6.19 -3.07 6.14
CA CYS A 84 -5.17 -2.03 6.09
C CYS A 84 -3.88 -2.55 6.74
N SER A 85 -2.75 -2.42 6.06
CA SER A 85 -1.44 -2.77 6.59
C SER A 85 -0.59 -1.52 6.74
N LEU A 86 -0.33 -1.10 7.98
CA LEU A 86 0.53 0.04 8.28
C LEU A 86 1.96 -0.45 8.53
N ILE A 87 2.93 0.15 7.85
CA ILE A 87 4.32 -0.32 7.83
C ILE A 87 5.25 0.80 8.33
N SER A 88 5.93 0.54 9.44
CA SER A 88 7.01 1.38 9.98
C SER A 88 8.35 0.68 9.87
N HIS A 89 9.40 1.41 9.52
CA HIS A 89 10.75 0.87 9.38
C HIS A 89 11.71 1.55 10.36
N LYS A 90 12.60 0.77 10.99
CA LYS A 90 13.52 1.28 12.00
C LYS A 90 14.82 1.85 11.41
N PHE A 91 15.22 1.31 10.26
CA PHE A 91 16.44 1.70 9.57
C PHE A 91 16.04 2.07 8.15
N TYR A 92 16.35 3.30 7.76
CA TYR A 92 16.23 3.78 6.39
C TYR A 92 17.60 4.28 5.97
N SER A 93 18.09 3.79 4.84
CA SER A 93 19.37 4.25 4.29
C SER A 93 19.08 5.32 3.24
N LYS A 94 18.73 6.52 3.67
CA LYS A 94 19.05 7.72 2.88
C LYS A 94 20.45 8.14 3.30
N GLU A 95 21.30 8.42 2.32
CA GLU A 95 22.69 8.77 2.52
C GLU A 95 22.88 9.73 3.71
N LEU A 96 23.85 9.37 4.57
CA LEU A 96 24.54 10.19 5.55
C LEU A 96 24.16 10.20 7.04
N HIS A 97 22.98 9.79 7.51
CA HIS A 97 22.82 9.57 8.96
C HIS A 97 21.96 8.34 9.25
N ARG A 98 22.54 7.40 10.01
CA ARG A 98 21.89 6.19 10.55
C ARG A 98 20.86 6.59 11.61
N LEU A 99 19.84 7.34 11.22
CA LEU A 99 18.77 7.78 12.09
C LEU A 99 17.92 6.55 12.41
N VAL A 100 17.87 6.21 13.69
CA VAL A 100 16.98 5.17 14.18
C VAL A 100 15.57 5.76 14.17
N ASN A 101 14.80 5.41 13.16
CA ASN A 101 13.43 5.88 13.04
C ASN A 101 12.55 5.20 14.10
N ARG A 102 11.74 6.02 14.76
CA ARG A 102 10.69 5.54 15.67
C ARG A 102 9.39 5.38 14.89
N PRO A 103 8.57 4.36 15.22
CA PRO A 103 7.25 4.22 14.59
C PRO A 103 6.39 5.43 14.91
N SER A 104 5.54 5.85 13.98
CA SER A 104 4.77 7.07 14.13
C SER A 104 3.85 7.09 15.37
N MET A 105 3.67 8.28 15.94
CA MET A 105 2.69 8.52 17.00
C MET A 105 1.26 8.08 16.61
N LEU A 106 0.93 8.11 15.31
CA LEU A 106 -0.36 7.70 14.75
C LEU A 106 -0.74 6.24 15.07
N PHE A 107 0.24 5.37 15.31
CA PHE A 107 -0.02 4.01 15.77
C PHE A 107 -0.69 3.96 17.15
N LYS A 108 -0.53 4.99 17.99
CA LYS A 108 -1.17 5.06 19.31
C LYS A 108 -2.66 5.41 19.19
N MET A 109 -3.05 6.15 18.15
CA MET A 109 -4.43 6.60 17.95
C MET A 109 -5.39 5.45 17.60
N ILE A 110 -4.88 4.37 17.02
CA ILE A 110 -5.68 3.18 16.72
C ILE A 110 -5.97 2.44 18.05
N PRO A 111 -7.14 1.83 18.26
CA PRO A 111 -7.42 1.02 19.46
C PRO A 111 -6.63 -0.30 19.45
N GLU A 112 -6.17 -0.77 20.61
CA GLU A 112 -5.35 -1.99 20.71
C GLU A 112 -6.10 -3.28 20.33
N SER A 113 -7.40 -3.34 20.58
CA SER A 113 -8.29 -4.45 20.20
C SER A 113 -8.26 -4.79 18.71
N MET A 114 -7.89 -3.79 17.90
CA MET A 114 -7.93 -3.83 16.44
C MET A 114 -6.54 -3.98 15.81
N LYS A 115 -5.47 -3.89 16.61
CA LYS A 115 -4.09 -3.97 16.16
C LYS A 115 -3.59 -5.40 16.16
N ARG A 116 -3.27 -5.94 14.99
CA ARG A 116 -2.36 -7.10 14.92
C ARG A 116 -0.99 -6.63 14.49
N THR A 117 -0.07 -6.57 15.46
CA THR A 117 1.32 -6.26 15.20
C THR A 117 2.06 -7.50 14.74
N ILE A 118 2.69 -7.44 13.58
CA ILE A 118 3.67 -8.42 13.11
C ILE A 118 5.00 -7.70 13.03
N VAL A 119 6.00 -8.20 13.76
CA VAL A 119 7.37 -7.67 13.69
C VAL A 119 8.15 -8.60 12.76
N LEU A 120 8.79 -8.06 11.72
CA LEU A 120 9.61 -8.82 10.78
C LEU A 120 11.08 -8.44 10.95
N LYS A 121 11.93 -9.42 11.20
CA LYS A 121 13.37 -9.23 11.30
C LYS A 121 14.00 -9.69 10.01
N VAL A 122 14.89 -8.88 9.46
CA VAL A 122 15.76 -9.32 8.37
C VAL A 122 16.96 -10.02 9.01
N LYS A 123 17.09 -11.32 8.78
CA LYS A 123 18.30 -12.10 9.10
C LYS A 123 18.89 -12.57 7.77
N VAL A 124 20.09 -12.12 7.44
CA VAL A 124 20.87 -12.59 6.27
C VAL A 124 20.04 -12.63 4.99
N GLY A 125 19.40 -11.51 4.63
CA GLY A 125 18.58 -11.39 3.42
C GLY A 125 17.22 -12.11 3.43
N LYS A 126 16.91 -12.89 4.48
CA LYS A 126 15.59 -13.52 4.66
C LYS A 126 14.73 -12.74 5.65
N LEU A 127 13.47 -12.54 5.28
CA LEU A 127 12.45 -11.91 6.10
C LEU A 127 11.86 -12.95 7.05
N VAL A 128 12.18 -12.89 8.33
CA VAL A 128 11.72 -13.85 9.34
C VAL A 128 10.74 -13.15 10.27
N ARG A 129 9.64 -13.82 10.65
CA ARG A 129 8.74 -13.32 11.70
C ARG A 129 9.51 -13.24 13.02
N GLY A 130 9.68 -12.02 13.53
CA GLY A 130 10.26 -11.75 14.83
C GLY A 130 9.20 -11.84 15.91
N CYS A 131 9.38 -12.75 16.86
CA CYS A 131 8.66 -12.71 18.12
C CYS A 131 9.42 -11.76 19.07
N GLY A 132 8.90 -10.55 19.31
CA GLY A 132 9.42 -9.64 20.34
C GLY A 132 9.59 -8.18 19.92
N ASN A 133 9.44 -7.28 20.91
CA ASN A 133 9.49 -5.80 20.82
C ASN A 133 10.85 -5.20 20.42
N ARG A 134 11.87 -6.03 20.13
CA ARG A 134 13.22 -5.53 19.80
C ARG A 134 13.59 -5.90 18.37
N ALA A 135 13.67 -4.86 17.54
CA ALA A 135 14.32 -4.80 16.22
C ALA A 135 13.65 -5.57 15.07
N GLY A 136 12.50 -5.10 14.60
CA GLY A 136 11.97 -5.51 13.30
C GLY A 136 10.96 -4.53 12.70
N LEU A 137 10.74 -4.65 11.40
CA LEU A 137 9.71 -3.97 10.60
C LEU A 137 8.34 -4.29 11.21
N LYS A 138 7.63 -3.26 11.69
CA LYS A 138 6.32 -3.44 12.31
C LYS A 138 5.26 -3.31 11.21
N ILE A 139 4.64 -4.44 10.86
CA ILE A 139 3.47 -4.48 9.99
C ILE A 139 2.27 -4.62 10.92
N MET A 140 1.46 -3.57 11.03
CA MET A 140 0.15 -3.71 11.67
C MET A 140 -0.86 -4.12 10.62
N ARG A 141 -1.45 -5.30 10.76
CA ARG A 141 -2.54 -5.76 9.91
C ARG A 141 -3.86 -5.50 10.61
N TRP A 142 -4.70 -4.72 9.96
CA TRP A 142 -6.07 -4.47 10.35
C TRP A 142 -6.95 -5.59 9.79
N ARG A 143 -7.82 -6.15 10.61
CA ARG A 143 -8.79 -7.18 10.21
C ARG A 143 -10.17 -6.61 10.49
N ASP A 144 -11.02 -6.58 9.47
CA ASP A 144 -12.42 -6.21 9.63
C ASP A 144 -13.15 -7.08 10.65
N TYR A 145 -13.92 -6.43 11.51
CA TYR A 145 -15.01 -7.02 12.32
C TYR A 145 -16.35 -6.88 11.57
N GLY A 146 -16.35 -7.08 10.25
CA GLY A 146 -17.51 -6.87 9.37
C GLY A 146 -17.89 -8.13 8.60
N ALA A 147 -18.28 -9.18 9.31
CA ALA A 147 -18.99 -10.35 8.75
C ALA A 147 -20.20 -10.72 9.63
N MET A 148 -20.87 -9.70 10.17
CA MET A 148 -22.13 -9.79 10.93
C MET A 148 -22.90 -8.49 10.67
N ALA A 149 -23.67 -8.43 9.57
CA ALA A 149 -24.92 -7.67 9.42
C ALA A 149 -25.34 -7.62 7.93
N CYS A 150 -26.42 -8.38 7.66
CA CYS A 150 -27.38 -8.32 6.55
C CYS A 150 -26.89 -8.57 5.11
#